data_AF-I5B163-F1
#
_entry.id   AF-I5B163-F1
#
_cell.length_a   1.000
_cell.length_b   1.000
_cell.length_c   1.000
_cell.angle_alpha   90.00
_cell.angle_beta   90.00
_cell.angle_gamma   90.00
#
_symmetry.space_group_name_H-M   'P 1'
#
loop_
_entity.id
_entity.type
_entity.pdbx_description
1 polymer ?
#
loop_
_entity_poly.entity_id
_entity_poly.type
_entity_poly.pdbx_seq_one_letter_code
_entity_poly.pdbx_strand_id
1 'polypeptide(L)'
;METGFFEVEVQNRLIRGTFAPKPTKGTQGKWHPEKLFFLAKDEIEAQQMAYKQIRARRMLGISKGRAKGKKIRREIKIIDVRRLV
;
A
#
# COMPACT_ATOMS: atom_id res chain seq x y z
N MET A 1 -26.45 5.24 -4.23
CA MET A 1 -25.56 4.08 -4.05
C MET A 1 -25.42 3.86 -2.56
N GLU A 2 -25.85 2.69 -2.08
CA GLU A 2 -25.75 2.32 -0.66
C GLU A 2 -24.30 1.98 -0.31
N THR A 3 -23.90 2.28 0.92
CA THR A 3 -22.56 1.96 1.43
C THR A 3 -22.47 0.47 1.75
N GLY A 4 -21.50 -0.22 1.18
CA GLY A 4 -21.18 -1.63 1.45
C GLY A 4 -19.90 -1.79 2.26
N PHE A 5 -19.71 -2.97 2.85
CA PHE A 5 -18.47 -3.32 3.52
C PHE A 5 -17.57 -4.11 2.57
N PHE A 6 -16.33 -3.66 2.39
CA PHE A 6 -15.38 -4.24 1.44
C PHE A 6 -14.13 -4.75 2.14
N GLU A 7 -13.70 -5.95 1.78
CA GLU A 7 -12.35 -6.47 2.03
C GLU A 7 -11.48 -6.16 0.81
N VAL A 8 -10.34 -5.50 1.03
CA VAL A 8 -9.35 -5.20 0.00
C VAL A 8 -8.05 -5.91 0.35
N GLU A 9 -7.65 -6.83 -0.51
CA GLU A 9 -6.35 -7.51 -0.39
C GLU A 9 -5.28 -6.68 -1.12
N VAL A 10 -4.25 -6.28 -0.39
CA VAL A 10 -3.18 -5.41 -0.88
C VAL A 10 -1.83 -6.04 -0.61
N GLN A 11 -0.93 -5.99 -1.58
CA GLN A 11 0.48 -6.20 -1.37
C GLN A 11 1.23 -4.87 -1.39
N ASN A 12 2.12 -4.66 -0.43
CA ASN A 12 3.00 -3.48 -0.44
C ASN A 12 4.48 -3.86 -0.22
N ARG A 13 5.38 -3.01 -0.72
CA ARG A 13 6.83 -3.12 -0.50
C ARG A 13 7.54 -1.77 -0.59
N LEU A 14 8.76 -1.71 -0.09
CA LEU A 14 9.65 -0.55 -0.15
C LEU A 14 10.79 -0.79 -1.14
N ILE A 15 10.85 0.07 -2.14
CA ILE A 15 11.84 0.01 -3.21
C ILE A 15 12.68 1.27 -3.25
N ARG A 16 13.90 1.14 -3.77
CA ARG A 16 14.85 2.23 -3.94
C ARG A 16 15.21 2.40 -5.42
N GLY A 17 15.25 3.65 -5.88
CA GLY A 17 15.68 4.01 -7.24
C GLY A 17 14.51 4.19 -8.22
N THR A 18 14.80 4.82 -9.37
CA THR A 18 13.80 5.23 -10.37
C THR A 18 13.74 4.32 -11.59
N PHE A 19 14.89 3.90 -12.14
CA PHE A 19 14.96 3.21 -13.43
C PHE A 19 15.01 1.67 -13.31
N ALA A 20 15.60 1.15 -12.23
CA ALA A 20 15.63 -0.27 -11.90
C ALA A 20 15.42 -0.44 -10.38
N PRO A 21 14.16 -0.34 -9.91
CA PRO A 21 13.87 -0.28 -8.49
C PRO A 21 14.29 -1.57 -7.79
N LYS A 22 15.18 -1.45 -6.80
CA LYS A 22 15.65 -2.59 -6.01
C LYS A 22 14.94 -2.61 -4.65
N PRO A 23 14.70 -3.80 -4.06
CA PRO A 23 14.25 -3.91 -2.68
C PRO A 23 15.18 -3.15 -1.72
N THR A 24 14.61 -2.42 -0.77
CA THR A 24 15.41 -1.77 0.27
C THR A 24 15.79 -2.79 1.34
N LYS A 25 17.09 -3.15 1.44
CA LYS A 25 17.61 -4.06 2.47
C LYS A 25 17.28 -3.55 3.88
N GLY A 26 16.92 -4.46 4.80
CA GLY A 26 16.60 -4.14 6.20
C GLY A 26 15.25 -3.42 6.39
N THR A 27 14.36 -3.51 5.40
CA THR A 27 13.00 -2.92 5.44
C THR A 27 12.00 -3.91 4.83
N GLN A 28 10.74 -3.50 4.66
CA GLN A 28 9.72 -4.24 3.89
C GLN A 28 10.04 -4.27 2.37
N GLY A 29 11.25 -4.67 1.98
CA GLY A 29 11.67 -4.75 0.58
C GLY A 29 11.02 -5.90 -0.20
N LYS A 30 10.54 -6.92 0.50
CA LYS A 30 9.72 -8.01 -0.05
C LYS A 30 8.25 -7.58 -0.10
N TRP A 31 7.47 -8.18 -1.00
CA TRP A 31 6.01 -8.01 -1.01
C TRP A 31 5.43 -8.56 0.28
N HIS A 32 4.65 -7.72 0.96
CA HIS A 32 3.91 -8.08 2.15
C HIS A 32 2.41 -8.01 1.84
N PRO A 33 1.69 -9.15 1.84
CA PRO A 33 0.24 -9.16 1.69
C PRO A 33 -0.43 -8.67 2.98
N GLU A 34 -1.56 -8.01 2.84
CA GLU A 34 -2.38 -7.51 3.94
C GLU A 34 -3.83 -7.39 3.47
N LYS A 35 -4.77 -7.66 4.37
CA LYS A 35 -6.20 -7.43 4.14
C LYS A 35 -6.64 -6.20 4.90
N LEU A 36 -7.35 -5.30 4.22
CA LEU A 36 -7.89 -4.07 4.77
C LEU A 36 -9.41 -4.07 4.60
N PHE A 37 -10.11 -3.48 5.55
CA PHE A 37 -11.57 -3.46 5.55
C PHE A 37 -12.06 -2.01 5.52
N PHE A 38 -13.00 -1.71 4.62
CA PHE A 38 -13.52 -0.36 4.42
C PHE A 38 -15.03 -0.35 4.27
N LEU A 39 -15.66 0.71 4.80
CA LEU A 39 -17.00 1.11 4.41
C LEU A 39 -16.87 2.07 3.22
N ALA A 40 -17.42 1.68 2.07
CA ALA A 40 -17.32 2.44 0.83
C ALA A 40 -18.63 2.32 0.02
N LYS A 41 -18.87 3.24 -0.91
CA LYS A 41 -20.04 3.23 -1.81
C LYS A 41 -19.88 2.21 -2.93
N ASP A 42 -18.65 2.00 -3.37
CA ASP A 42 -18.30 1.08 -4.44
C ASP A 42 -16.86 0.53 -4.27
N GLU A 43 -16.50 -0.41 -5.14
CA GLU A 43 -15.17 -1.01 -5.16
C GLU A 43 -14.07 0.01 -5.46
N ILE A 44 -14.34 1.03 -6.27
CA ILE A 44 -13.35 2.03 -6.66
C ILE A 44 -12.98 2.88 -5.45
N GLU A 45 -13.96 3.31 -4.67
CA GLU A 45 -13.75 4.05 -3.42
C GLU A 45 -12.99 3.18 -2.41
N ALA A 46 -13.36 1.90 -2.24
CA ALA A 46 -12.63 0.98 -1.37
C ALA A 46 -11.15 0.84 -1.78
N GLN A 47 -10.87 0.72 -3.08
CA GLN A 47 -9.50 0.67 -3.62
C GLN A 47 -8.73 1.97 -3.35
N GLN A 48 -9.34 3.12 -3.57
CA GLN A 48 -8.73 4.42 -3.33
C GLN A 48 -8.41 4.63 -1.84
N MET A 49 -9.33 4.24 -0.95
CA MET A 49 -9.12 4.27 0.49
C MET A 49 -7.96 3.37 0.91
N ALA A 50 -7.92 2.13 0.41
CA ALA A 50 -6.82 1.20 0.64
C ALA A 50 -5.47 1.78 0.21
N TYR A 51 -5.41 2.31 -1.01
CA TYR A 51 -4.20 2.93 -1.54
C TYR A 51 -3.74 4.13 -0.69
N LYS A 52 -4.68 5.00 -0.30
CA LYS A 52 -4.40 6.18 0.53
C LYS A 52 -3.90 5.79 1.92
N GLN A 53 -4.53 4.82 2.56
CA GLN A 53 -4.13 4.34 3.89
C GLN A 53 -2.72 3.75 3.85
N ILE A 54 -2.43 2.84 2.90
CA ILE A 54 -1.10 2.24 2.78
C ILE A 54 -0.04 3.30 2.44
N ARG A 55 -0.34 4.25 1.55
CA ARG A 55 0.59 5.32 1.18
C ARG A 55 0.91 6.26 2.34
N ALA A 56 -0.05 6.53 3.22
CA ALA A 56 0.12 7.42 4.37
C ALA A 56 0.93 6.79 5.52
N ARG A 57 1.05 5.46 5.57
CA ARG A 57 1.78 4.77 6.64
C ARG A 57 3.26 5.16 6.65
N ARG A 58 3.82 5.23 7.86
CA ARG A 58 5.27 5.39 8.06
C ARG A 58 6.02 4.26 7.37
N MET A 59 7.12 4.58 6.69
CA MET A 59 8.04 3.57 6.15
C MET A 59 8.88 3.00 7.29
N LEU A 60 8.56 1.79 7.74
CA LEU A 60 9.27 1.13 8.83
C LEU A 60 10.74 0.88 8.45
N GLY A 61 11.65 1.13 9.38
CA GLY A 61 13.10 1.00 9.16
C GLY A 61 13.75 2.14 8.37
N ILE A 62 13.01 3.21 8.02
CA ILE A 62 13.54 4.34 7.23
C ILE A 62 13.20 5.68 7.92
N SER A 63 14.24 6.43 8.28
CA SER A 63 14.07 7.83 8.73
C SER A 63 13.71 8.74 7.56
N LYS A 64 12.92 9.80 7.81
CA LYS A 64 12.45 10.74 6.77
C LYS A 64 13.60 11.32 5.92
N GLY A 65 14.72 11.68 6.56
CA GLY A 65 15.91 12.19 5.86
C GLY A 65 16.58 11.15 4.95
N ARG A 66 16.63 9.88 5.39
CA ARG A 66 17.21 8.77 4.61
C ARG A 66 16.35 8.40 3.40
N ALA A 67 15.04 8.55 3.50
CA ALA A 67 14.11 8.28 2.40
C ALA A 67 14.33 9.21 1.20
N LYS A 68 14.47 10.52 1.46
CA LYS A 68 14.66 11.56 0.42
C LYS A 68 16.00 11.38 -0.31
N GLY A 69 17.10 11.21 0.43
CA GLY A 69 18.44 11.05 -0.15
C GLY A 69 18.63 9.75 -0.93
N LYS A 70 17.89 8.68 -0.59
CA LYS A 70 17.99 7.39 -1.28
C LYS A 70 16.92 7.15 -2.34
N LYS A 71 16.01 8.09 -2.61
CA LYS A 71 14.85 7.92 -3.52
C LYS A 71 14.06 6.64 -3.19
N ILE A 72 13.69 6.48 -1.92
CA ILE A 72 12.91 5.33 -1.47
C ILE A 72 11.43 5.64 -1.60
N ARG A 73 10.67 4.71 -2.19
CA ARG A 73 9.22 4.82 -2.37
C ARG A 73 8.54 3.52 -2.02
N ARG A 74 7.24 3.61 -1.74
CA ARG A 74 6.36 2.46 -1.52
C ARG A 74 5.71 2.07 -2.84
N GLU A 75 5.79 0.80 -3.19
CA GLU A 75 4.94 0.20 -4.21
C GLU A 75 3.77 -0.51 -3.54
N ILE A 76 2.61 -0.36 -4.15
CA ILE A 76 1.33 -0.86 -3.64
C ILE A 76 0.66 -1.56 -4.83
N LYS A 77 0.18 -2.77 -4.62
CA LYS A 77 -0.61 -3.54 -5.59
C LYS A 77 -1.88 -3.99 -4.90
N ILE A 78 -3.02 -3.65 -5.47
CA ILE A 78 -4.30 -4.21 -5.06
C ILE A 78 -4.44 -5.54 -5.79
N ILE A 79 -4.69 -6.60 -5.05
CA ILE A 79 -4.77 -7.97 -5.57
C ILE A 79 -6.23 -8.34 -5.81
N ASP A 80 -7.09 -8.06 -4.83
CA ASP A 80 -8.49 -8.45 -4.85
C ASP A 80 -9.33 -7.44 -4.05
N VAL A 81 -10.60 -7.31 -4.42
CA VAL A 81 -11.60 -6.50 -3.74
C VAL A 81 -12.88 -7.30 -3.66
N ARG A 82 -13.34 -7.57 -2.44
CA ARG A 82 -14.55 -8.36 -2.19
C ARG A 82 -15.53 -7.54 -1.39
N ARG A 83 -16.76 -7.48 -1.87
CA ARG A 83 -17.88 -7.00 -1.06
C ARG A 83 -18.31 -8.09 -0.10
N LEU A 84 -18.42 -7.75 1.18
CA LEU A 84 -18.80 -8.66 2.26
C LEU A 84 -20.29 -8.53 2.62
N VAL A 85 -20.86 -7.31 2.50
CA VAL A 85 -22.28 -7.00 2.73
C VAL A 85 -22.69 -5.80 1.87
#